data_AF-A0A9E7YWB1-F1
#
_entry.id   AF-A0A9E7YWB1-F1
#
_cell.length_a   1.000
_cell.length_b   1.000
_cell.length_c   1.000
_cell.angle_alpha   90.00
_cell.angle_beta   90.00
_cell.angle_gamma   90.00
#
_symmetry.space_group_name_H-M   'P 1'
#
loop_
_entity.id
_entity.type
_entity.pdbx_description
1 polymer ?
#
loop_
_entity_poly.entity_id
_entity_poly.type
_entity_poly.pdbx_seq_one_letter_code
_entity_poly.pdbx_strand_id
1 'polypeptide(L)'
;MKTSRTLIAALFAVAGTAAFAQATPPAAPVSPVTQVQQDNQQIRQDTHDIRRDNRDIRQDNRQIRQDRADIGRDKAALPDARAERQADQRRENRDLANGNVKGAEYWNRQRAREQHQINAERHDLHQDRQQLHSTIKDRNHDVRDRNHDAHARRNEVRERNQAASKI
;
A
#
# COMPACT_ATOMS: atom_id res chain seq x y z
N MET A 1 28.80 33.51 33.56
CA MET A 1 28.58 34.87 34.09
C MET A 1 27.12 35.26 33.85
N LYS A 2 26.43 35.70 34.92
CA LYS A 2 25.26 36.61 35.00
C LYS A 2 24.00 36.20 34.20
N THR A 3 23.04 35.46 34.78
CA THR A 3 21.88 35.90 35.63
C THR A 3 20.87 36.82 34.94
N SER A 4 19.62 36.35 34.84
CA SER A 4 18.42 37.15 35.12
C SER A 4 17.27 36.23 35.56
N ARG A 5 16.83 36.42 36.80
CA ARG A 5 15.72 35.74 37.46
C ARG A 5 14.50 36.67 37.39
N THR A 6 13.33 36.15 37.02
CA THR A 6 12.04 36.78 37.29
C THR A 6 11.22 35.88 38.20
N LEU A 7 11.07 36.34 39.43
CA LEU A 7 10.17 35.82 40.45
C LEU A 7 8.73 36.16 40.06
N ILE A 8 7.87 35.15 39.95
CA ILE A 8 6.43 35.33 40.16
C ILE A 8 6.05 34.39 41.30
N ALA A 9 5.98 34.99 42.48
CA ALA A 9 5.32 34.42 43.64
C ALA A 9 3.80 34.51 43.38
N ALA A 10 3.16 33.35 43.15
CA ALA A 10 1.71 33.24 43.20
C ALA A 10 1.34 32.51 44.49
N LEU A 11 0.58 33.23 45.31
CA LEU A 11 0.10 32.85 46.63
C LEU A 11 -0.61 31.49 46.64
N PHE A 12 -0.15 30.60 47.52
CA PHE A 12 -0.93 29.45 47.98
C PHE A 12 -2.03 29.94 48.92
N ALA A 13 -3.24 30.13 48.40
CA ALA A 13 -4.46 30.17 49.20
C ALA A 13 -5.01 28.74 49.32
N VAL A 14 -4.73 28.10 50.45
CA VAL A 14 -5.40 26.87 50.87
C VAL A 14 -6.84 27.25 51.22
N ALA A 15 -7.76 27.00 50.30
CA ALA A 15 -9.19 26.98 50.57
C ALA A 15 -9.67 25.55 50.38
N GLY A 16 -10.04 24.90 51.49
CA GLY A 16 -10.59 23.55 51.50
C GLY A 16 -11.84 23.48 50.64
N THR A 17 -11.70 22.91 49.45
CA THR A 17 -12.83 22.51 48.62
C THR A 17 -13.17 21.09 49.03
N ALA A 18 -14.33 20.92 49.64
CA ALA A 18 -14.93 19.61 49.82
C ALA A 18 -14.98 18.94 48.43
N ALA A 19 -14.28 17.82 48.27
CA ALA A 19 -14.39 16.96 47.11
C ALA A 19 -15.79 16.32 47.15
N PHE A 20 -16.80 17.05 46.68
CA PHE A 20 -18.07 16.43 46.33
C PHE A 20 -17.78 15.51 45.15
N ALA A 21 -17.73 14.21 45.43
CA ALA A 21 -17.80 13.18 44.40
C ALA A 21 -19.07 13.44 43.60
N GLN A 22 -18.93 14.05 42.42
CA GLN A 22 -20.00 14.11 41.45
C GLN A 22 -20.28 12.67 41.03
N ALA A 23 -21.26 12.05 41.68
CA ALA A 23 -21.87 10.83 41.21
C ALA A 23 -22.52 11.16 39.86
N THR A 24 -21.81 10.90 38.77
CA THR A 24 -22.42 10.82 37.44
C THR A 24 -23.59 9.85 37.55
N PRO A 25 -24.84 10.29 37.32
CA PRO A 25 -25.97 9.37 37.38
C PRO A 25 -25.72 8.23 36.39
N PRO A 26 -25.96 6.97 36.78
CA PRO A 26 -25.82 5.85 35.87
C PRO A 26 -26.70 6.13 34.66
N ALA A 27 -26.13 6.03 33.46
CA ALA A 27 -26.87 6.20 32.21
C ALA A 27 -28.13 5.33 32.27
N ALA A 28 -29.29 5.94 32.03
CA ALA A 28 -30.56 5.23 32.01
C ALA A 28 -30.46 4.04 31.04
N PRO A 29 -30.99 2.85 31.40
CA PRO A 29 -30.89 1.68 30.53
C PRO A 29 -31.56 1.99 29.18
N VAL A 30 -30.77 1.88 28.10
CA VAL A 30 -31.27 2.01 26.73
C VAL A 30 -32.33 0.95 26.50
N SER A 31 -33.48 1.35 25.95
CA SER A 31 -34.52 0.41 25.58
C SER A 31 -33.97 -0.62 24.57
N PRO A 32 -34.34 -1.91 24.65
CA PRO A 32 -33.93 -2.91 23.68
C PRO A 32 -34.23 -2.52 22.23
N VAL A 33 -35.33 -1.80 22.00
CA VAL A 33 -35.72 -1.29 20.67
C VAL A 33 -34.71 -0.24 20.19
N THR A 34 -34.31 0.68 21.07
CA THR A 34 -33.32 1.71 20.76
C THR A 34 -31.95 1.10 20.46
N GLN A 35 -31.54 0.06 21.20
CA GLN A 35 -30.29 -0.65 20.93
C GLN A 35 -30.30 -1.31 19.55
N VAL A 36 -31.36 -2.07 19.23
CA VAL A 36 -31.50 -2.71 17.91
C VAL A 36 -31.49 -1.68 16.77
N GLN A 37 -32.06 -0.50 16.98
CA GLN A 37 -31.99 0.59 15.99
C GLN A 37 -30.56 1.12 15.81
N GLN A 38 -29.78 1.26 16.89
CA GLN A 38 -28.38 1.67 16.83
C GLN A 38 -27.52 0.60 16.13
N ASP A 39 -27.67 -0.67 16.49
CA ASP A 39 -26.97 -1.79 15.86
C ASP A 39 -27.25 -1.83 14.35
N ASN A 40 -28.50 -1.58 13.95
CA ASN A 40 -28.87 -1.51 12.54
C ASN A 40 -28.17 -0.37 11.79
N GLN A 41 -27.91 0.76 12.44
CA GLN A 41 -27.18 1.88 11.83
C GLN A 41 -25.69 1.54 11.69
N GLN A 42 -25.07 0.95 12.71
CA GLN A 42 -23.68 0.50 12.68
C GLN A 42 -23.47 -0.54 11.57
N ILE A 43 -24.27 -1.61 11.55
CA ILE A 43 -24.21 -2.65 10.51
C ILE A 43 -24.33 -2.07 9.08
N ARG A 44 -25.15 -1.02 8.90
CA ARG A 44 -25.27 -0.33 7.60
C ARG A 44 -23.99 0.42 7.23
N GLN A 45 -23.37 1.07 8.20
CA GLN A 45 -22.08 1.74 8.04
C GLN A 45 -20.99 0.72 7.69
N ASP A 46 -20.84 -0.37 8.45
CA ASP A 46 -19.84 -1.41 8.16
C ASP A 46 -20.07 -2.07 6.80
N THR A 47 -21.34 -2.24 6.42
CA THR A 47 -21.69 -2.73 5.08
C THR A 47 -21.24 -1.75 3.98
N HIS A 48 -21.31 -0.45 4.23
CA HIS A 48 -20.83 0.57 3.30
C HIS A 48 -19.30 0.52 3.17
N ASP A 49 -18.60 0.45 4.31
CA ASP A 49 -17.14 0.45 4.35
C ASP A 49 -16.58 -0.81 3.67
N ILE A 50 -17.10 -2.00 3.99
CA ILE A 50 -16.74 -3.24 3.28
C ILE A 50 -16.97 -3.14 1.77
N ARG A 51 -18.04 -2.46 1.30
CA ARG A 51 -18.29 -2.27 -0.13
C ARG A 51 -17.26 -1.35 -0.77
N ARG A 52 -16.79 -0.34 -0.05
CA ARG A 52 -15.71 0.54 -0.47
C ARG A 52 -14.40 -0.22 -0.59
N ASP A 53 -14.01 -0.98 0.44
CA ASP A 53 -12.80 -1.80 0.41
C ASP A 53 -12.81 -2.80 -0.75
N ASN A 54 -13.97 -3.42 -1.00
CA ASN A 54 -14.12 -4.32 -2.15
C ASN A 54 -13.93 -3.61 -3.50
N ARG A 55 -14.26 -2.32 -3.59
CA ARG A 55 -14.03 -1.52 -4.81
C ARG A 55 -12.55 -1.21 -4.98
N ASP A 56 -11.89 -0.83 -3.89
CA ASP A 56 -10.47 -0.48 -3.86
C ASP A 56 -9.61 -1.72 -4.20
N ILE A 57 -9.87 -2.86 -3.54
CA ILE A 57 -9.25 -4.16 -3.86
C ILE A 57 -9.44 -4.54 -5.34
N ARG A 58 -10.62 -4.27 -5.93
CA ARG A 58 -10.85 -4.54 -7.36
C ARG A 58 -10.03 -3.63 -8.26
N GLN A 59 -9.80 -2.39 -7.86
CA GLN A 59 -8.93 -1.45 -8.57
C GLN A 59 -7.49 -1.91 -8.51
N ASP A 60 -6.98 -2.28 -7.34
CA ASP A 60 -5.61 -2.79 -7.18
C ASP A 60 -5.41 -4.05 -8.01
N ASN A 61 -6.38 -4.95 -8.03
CA ASN A 61 -6.32 -6.15 -8.86
C ASN A 61 -6.27 -5.84 -10.37
N ARG A 62 -6.85 -4.72 -10.84
CA ARG A 62 -6.72 -4.29 -12.23
C ARG A 62 -5.34 -3.73 -12.50
N GLN A 63 -4.81 -2.89 -11.61
CA GLN A 63 -3.45 -2.33 -11.72
C GLN A 63 -2.40 -3.45 -11.71
N ILE A 64 -2.46 -4.37 -10.75
CA ILE A 64 -1.60 -5.56 -10.67
C ILE A 64 -1.60 -6.37 -11.98
N ARG A 65 -2.75 -6.46 -12.66
CA ARG A 65 -2.83 -7.17 -13.96
C ARG A 65 -2.14 -6.39 -15.08
N GLN A 66 -2.28 -5.07 -15.09
CA GLN A 66 -1.62 -4.18 -16.04
C GLN A 66 -0.09 -4.26 -15.85
N ASP A 67 0.39 -4.04 -14.62
CA ASP A 67 1.81 -4.10 -14.28
C ASP A 67 2.43 -5.45 -14.66
N ARG A 68 1.70 -6.57 -14.41
CA ARG A 68 2.15 -7.90 -14.83
C ARG A 68 2.27 -8.05 -16.34
N ALA A 69 1.35 -7.45 -17.10
CA ALA A 69 1.39 -7.49 -18.55
C ALA A 69 2.56 -6.67 -19.09
N ASP A 70 2.80 -5.48 -18.53
CA ASP A 70 3.89 -4.58 -18.93
C ASP A 70 5.26 -5.21 -18.62
N ILE A 71 5.47 -5.68 -17.38
CA ILE A 71 6.66 -6.47 -16.99
C ILE A 71 6.85 -7.68 -17.92
N GLY A 72 5.75 -8.30 -18.35
CA GLY A 72 5.77 -9.43 -19.29
C GLY A 72 6.32 -9.03 -20.66
N ARG A 73 5.90 -7.88 -21.20
CA ARG A 73 6.36 -7.33 -22.48
C ARG A 73 7.83 -6.92 -22.41
N ASP A 74 8.23 -6.21 -21.37
CA ASP A 74 9.62 -5.75 -21.20
C ASP A 74 10.57 -6.93 -21.07
N LYS A 75 10.16 -7.95 -20.31
CA LYS A 75 10.91 -9.21 -20.22
C LYS A 75 11.02 -9.92 -21.57
N ALA A 76 9.99 -9.85 -22.40
CA ALA A 76 9.97 -10.49 -23.71
C ALA A 76 10.80 -9.72 -24.76
N ALA A 77 11.01 -8.42 -24.60
CA ALA A 77 11.86 -7.59 -25.47
C ALA A 77 13.37 -7.78 -25.19
N LEU A 78 13.75 -8.06 -23.94
CA LEU A 78 15.16 -8.23 -23.54
C LEU A 78 15.97 -9.25 -24.36
N PRO A 79 15.44 -10.44 -24.75
CA PRO A 79 16.13 -11.37 -25.64
C PRO A 79 16.50 -10.76 -27.00
N ASP A 80 15.60 -9.99 -27.61
CA ASP A 80 15.83 -9.39 -28.92
C ASP A 80 16.92 -8.33 -28.83
N ALA A 81 16.86 -7.44 -27.83
CA ALA A 81 17.93 -6.48 -27.55
C ALA A 81 19.30 -7.15 -27.32
N ARG A 82 19.31 -8.29 -26.61
CA ARG A 82 20.55 -9.08 -26.42
C ARG A 82 21.04 -9.70 -27.73
N ALA A 83 20.15 -10.14 -28.60
CA ALA A 83 20.48 -10.74 -29.89
C ALA A 83 21.08 -9.70 -30.85
N GLU A 84 20.56 -8.47 -30.85
CA GLU A 84 21.11 -7.32 -31.59
C GLU A 84 22.54 -7.01 -31.13
N ARG A 85 22.73 -6.88 -29.81
CA ARG A 85 24.06 -6.69 -29.20
C ARG A 85 25.04 -7.78 -29.57
N GLN A 86 24.58 -9.04 -29.60
CA GLN A 86 25.41 -10.17 -30.05
C GLN A 86 25.72 -10.11 -31.55
N ALA A 87 24.80 -9.61 -32.38
CA ALA A 87 25.04 -9.41 -33.80
C ALA A 87 26.14 -8.36 -34.03
N ASP A 88 26.11 -7.27 -33.29
CA ASP A 88 27.15 -6.24 -33.33
C ASP A 88 28.51 -6.76 -32.83
N GLN A 89 28.52 -7.62 -31.80
CA GLN A 89 29.75 -8.31 -31.39
C GLN A 89 30.33 -9.18 -32.53
N ARG A 90 29.48 -9.89 -33.27
CA ARG A 90 29.93 -10.71 -34.42
C ARG A 90 30.47 -9.85 -35.56
N ARG A 91 29.87 -8.68 -35.80
CA ARG A 91 30.35 -7.72 -36.82
C ARG A 91 31.70 -7.13 -36.43
N GLU A 92 31.86 -6.72 -35.17
CA GLU A 92 33.14 -6.27 -34.61
C GLU A 92 34.24 -7.32 -34.77
N ASN A 93 33.96 -8.57 -34.38
CA ASN A 93 34.93 -9.66 -34.50
C ASN A 93 35.34 -9.93 -35.96
N ARG A 94 34.40 -9.78 -36.91
CA ARG A 94 34.68 -9.90 -38.35
C ARG A 94 35.57 -8.77 -38.85
N ASP A 95 35.29 -7.53 -38.44
CA ASP A 95 36.11 -6.38 -38.82
C ASP A 95 37.53 -6.50 -38.24
N LEU A 96 37.67 -6.95 -37.00
CA LEU A 96 38.98 -7.26 -36.41
C LEU A 96 39.72 -8.35 -37.19
N ALA A 97 39.04 -9.45 -37.55
CA ALA A 97 39.64 -10.54 -38.33
C ALA A 97 40.12 -10.08 -39.71
N ASN A 98 39.46 -9.10 -40.31
CA ASN A 98 39.83 -8.51 -41.60
C ASN A 98 40.86 -7.37 -41.47
N GLY A 99 41.34 -7.05 -40.27
CA GLY A 99 42.25 -5.92 -40.03
C GLY A 99 41.59 -4.54 -40.11
N ASN A 100 40.26 -4.47 -40.21
CA ASN A 100 39.48 -3.23 -40.25
C ASN A 100 39.23 -2.69 -38.84
N VAL A 101 40.25 -2.07 -38.24
CA VAL A 101 40.17 -1.53 -36.87
C VAL A 101 39.09 -0.45 -36.73
N LYS A 102 38.94 0.43 -37.74
CA LYS A 102 37.92 1.50 -37.71
C LYS A 102 36.49 0.96 -37.70
N GLY A 103 36.23 -0.11 -38.45
CA GLY A 103 34.94 -0.80 -38.43
C GLY A 103 34.67 -1.46 -37.09
N ALA A 104 35.68 -2.13 -36.53
CA ALA A 104 35.57 -2.74 -35.20
C ALA A 104 35.26 -1.70 -34.11
N GLU A 105 35.93 -0.55 -34.10
CA GLU A 105 35.65 0.55 -33.17
C GLU A 105 34.22 1.10 -33.30
N TYR A 106 33.68 1.15 -34.53
CA TYR A 106 32.30 1.55 -34.76
C TYR A 106 31.32 0.58 -34.06
N TRP A 107 31.46 -0.73 -34.31
CA TRP A 107 30.60 -1.74 -33.68
C TRP A 107 30.80 -1.82 -32.16
N ASN A 108 32.02 -1.63 -31.67
CA ASN A 108 32.31 -1.59 -30.24
C ASN A 108 31.51 -0.48 -29.53
N ARG A 109 31.52 0.74 -30.08
CA ARG A 109 30.75 1.86 -29.54
C ARG A 109 29.25 1.58 -29.55
N GLN A 110 28.76 0.94 -30.60
CA GLN A 110 27.35 0.68 -30.76
C GLN A 110 26.86 -0.40 -29.79
N ARG A 111 27.60 -1.51 -29.71
CA ARG A 111 27.41 -2.57 -28.72
C ARG A 111 27.50 -2.07 -27.27
N ALA A 112 28.38 -1.11 -26.98
CA ALA A 112 28.49 -0.50 -25.65
C ALA A 112 27.24 0.32 -25.29
N ARG A 113 26.66 1.05 -26.25
CA ARG A 113 25.40 1.79 -26.06
C ARG A 113 24.22 0.85 -25.81
N GLU A 114 24.09 -0.19 -26.64
CA GLU A 114 23.05 -1.21 -26.45
C GLU A 114 23.20 -1.95 -25.12
N GLN A 115 24.43 -2.27 -24.72
CA GLN A 115 24.69 -2.89 -23.42
C GLN A 115 24.26 -1.98 -22.25
N HIS A 116 24.43 -0.67 -22.39
CA HIS A 116 23.94 0.30 -21.40
C HIS A 116 22.41 0.34 -21.35
N GLN A 117 21.74 0.36 -22.51
CA GLN A 117 20.27 0.31 -22.61
C GLN A 117 19.71 -0.98 -22.00
N ILE A 118 20.27 -2.15 -22.34
CA ILE A 118 19.90 -3.43 -21.74
C ILE A 118 20.05 -3.39 -20.21
N ASN A 119 21.10 -2.74 -19.69
CA ASN A 119 21.31 -2.65 -18.26
C ASN A 119 20.27 -1.73 -17.59
N ALA A 120 19.90 -0.63 -18.24
CA ALA A 120 18.83 0.26 -17.79
C ALA A 120 17.48 -0.47 -17.78
N GLU A 121 17.09 -1.10 -18.88
CA GLU A 121 15.85 -1.88 -18.97
C GLU A 121 15.78 -3.00 -17.91
N ARG A 122 16.91 -3.67 -17.65
CA ARG A 122 16.99 -4.69 -16.59
C ARG A 122 16.82 -4.10 -15.20
N HIS A 123 17.30 -2.88 -14.98
CA HIS A 123 17.16 -2.18 -13.72
C HIS A 123 15.70 -1.77 -13.52
N ASP A 124 15.08 -1.17 -14.52
CA ASP A 124 13.68 -0.75 -14.50
C ASP A 124 12.76 -1.96 -14.29
N LEU A 125 12.96 -3.05 -15.05
CA LEU A 125 12.24 -4.30 -14.87
C LEU A 125 12.39 -4.90 -13.47
N HIS A 126 13.53 -4.67 -12.81
CA HIS A 126 13.71 -5.08 -11.42
C HIS A 126 12.88 -4.20 -10.47
N GLN A 127 12.93 -2.87 -10.65
CA GLN A 127 12.14 -1.94 -9.87
C GLN A 127 10.65 -2.22 -10.00
N ASP A 128 10.14 -2.42 -11.22
CA ASP A 128 8.73 -2.72 -11.49
C ASP A 128 8.27 -4.00 -10.78
N ARG A 129 9.13 -5.03 -10.76
CA ARG A 129 8.84 -6.26 -10.01
C ARG A 129 8.78 -6.04 -8.50
N GLN A 130 9.65 -5.18 -7.96
CA GLN A 130 9.61 -4.84 -6.53
C GLN A 130 8.36 -4.04 -6.18
N GLN A 131 8.01 -3.05 -7.02
CA GLN A 131 6.79 -2.27 -6.86
C GLN A 131 5.55 -3.15 -6.92
N LEU A 132 5.44 -4.01 -7.94
CA LEU A 132 4.36 -4.99 -8.06
C LEU A 132 4.26 -5.90 -6.83
N HIS A 133 5.40 -6.33 -6.27
CA HIS A 133 5.42 -7.12 -5.05
C HIS A 133 4.85 -6.35 -3.85
N SER A 134 5.25 -5.08 -3.68
CA SER A 134 4.69 -4.21 -2.64
C SER A 134 3.19 -4.04 -2.80
N THR A 135 2.72 -3.68 -4.01
CA THR A 135 1.28 -3.51 -4.29
C THR A 135 0.49 -4.79 -4.02
N ILE A 136 1.03 -5.96 -4.36
CA ILE A 136 0.41 -7.24 -4.04
C ILE A 136 0.33 -7.45 -2.52
N LYS A 137 1.36 -7.09 -1.77
CA LYS A 137 1.40 -7.21 -0.32
C LYS A 137 0.37 -6.31 0.35
N ASP A 138 0.28 -5.05 -0.08
CA ASP A 138 -0.66 -4.07 0.46
C ASP A 138 -2.10 -4.51 0.18
N ARG A 139 -2.42 -4.84 -1.08
CA ARG A 139 -3.72 -5.41 -1.45
C ARG A 139 -4.07 -6.66 -0.64
N ASN A 140 -3.10 -7.52 -0.34
CA ASN A 140 -3.34 -8.70 0.50
C ASN A 140 -3.65 -8.33 1.96
N HIS A 141 -3.09 -7.23 2.48
CA HIS A 141 -3.45 -6.68 3.78
C HIS A 141 -4.88 -6.18 3.77
N ASP A 142 -5.26 -5.37 2.79
CA ASP A 142 -6.63 -4.83 2.65
C ASP A 142 -7.66 -5.96 2.53
N VAL A 143 -7.32 -7.02 1.79
CA VAL A 143 -8.16 -8.22 1.68
C VAL A 143 -8.38 -8.89 3.04
N ARG A 144 -7.36 -8.94 3.91
CA ARG A 144 -7.47 -9.51 5.26
C ARG A 144 -8.31 -8.62 6.16
N ASP A 145 -8.07 -7.32 6.14
CA ASP A 145 -8.78 -6.36 7.00
C ASP A 145 -10.26 -6.35 6.66
N ARG A 146 -10.59 -6.21 5.37
CA ARG A 146 -11.98 -6.34 4.89
C ARG A 146 -12.61 -7.70 5.21
N ASN A 147 -11.84 -8.79 5.24
CA ASN A 147 -12.36 -10.09 5.72
C ASN A 147 -12.68 -10.04 7.23
N HIS A 148 -11.80 -9.46 8.04
CA HIS A 148 -12.05 -9.28 9.48
C HIS A 148 -13.31 -8.45 9.71
N ASP A 149 -13.48 -7.32 9.02
CA ASP A 149 -14.67 -6.48 9.14
C ASP A 149 -15.93 -7.21 8.69
N ALA A 150 -15.83 -7.97 7.60
CA ALA A 150 -16.95 -8.80 7.12
C ALA A 150 -17.35 -9.87 8.14
N HIS A 151 -16.40 -10.42 8.90
CA HIS A 151 -16.66 -11.36 10.00
C HIS A 151 -17.26 -10.67 11.22
N ALA A 152 -16.71 -9.52 11.64
CA ALA A 152 -17.21 -8.73 12.77
C ALA A 152 -18.67 -8.32 12.54
N ARG A 153 -18.95 -7.69 11.40
CA ARG A 153 -20.31 -7.33 10.98
C ARG A 153 -21.26 -8.53 10.94
N ARG A 154 -20.78 -9.71 10.54
CA ARG A 154 -21.61 -10.93 10.54
C ARG A 154 -22.00 -11.34 11.96
N ASN A 155 -21.12 -11.14 12.94
CA ASN A 155 -21.42 -11.41 14.35
C ASN A 155 -22.38 -10.37 14.91
N GLU A 156 -22.17 -9.08 14.64
CA GLU A 156 -23.08 -8.00 15.04
C GLU A 156 -24.50 -8.22 14.48
N VAL A 157 -24.62 -8.63 13.21
CA VAL A 157 -25.92 -9.00 12.63
C VAL A 157 -26.59 -10.13 13.41
N ARG A 158 -25.84 -11.15 13.86
CA ARG A 158 -26.39 -12.26 14.64
C ARG A 158 -26.84 -11.79 16.02
N GLU A 159 -26.02 -11.01 16.70
CA GLU A 159 -26.32 -10.47 18.04
C GLU A 159 -27.53 -9.56 18.00
N ARG A 160 -27.59 -8.63 17.04
CA ARG A 160 -28.74 -7.77 16.78
C ARG A 160 -30.00 -8.58 16.51
N ASN A 161 -29.93 -9.66 15.72
CA ASN A 161 -31.08 -10.53 15.46
C ASN A 161 -31.55 -11.25 16.74
N GLN A 162 -30.62 -11.71 17.58
CA GLN A 162 -30.96 -12.31 18.87
C GLN A 162 -31.59 -11.29 19.83
N ALA A 163 -31.07 -10.07 19.89
CA ALA A 163 -31.66 -8.99 20.67
C ALA A 163 -33.08 -8.67 20.19
N ALA A 164 -33.27 -8.54 18.86
CA ALA A 164 -34.57 -8.29 18.26
C ALA A 164 -35.60 -9.40 18.54
N SER A 165 -35.18 -10.66 18.67
CA SER A 165 -36.10 -11.77 19.01
C SER A 165 -36.60 -11.76 20.45
N LYS A 166 -36.01 -10.95 21.33
CA LYS A 166 -36.36 -10.83 22.75
C LYS A 166 -37.24 -9.61 23.05
N ILE A 167 -37.60 -8.85 22.01
CA ILE A 167 -38.49 -7.68 22.04
C ILE A 167 -39.87 -8.14 21.61
#